data_AF-A0A8H5KIX6-F1
#
_entry.id   AF-A0A8H5KIX6-F1
#
_cell.length_a   1.000
_cell.length_b   1.000
_cell.length_c   1.000
_cell.angle_alpha   90.00
_cell.angle_beta   90.00
_cell.angle_gamma   90.00
#
_symmetry.space_group_name_H-M   'P 1'
#
loop_
_entity.id
_entity.type
_entity.pdbx_description
1 polymer ?
#
loop_
_entity_poly.entity_id
_entity_poly.type
_entity_poly.pdbx_seq_one_letter_code
_entity_poly.pdbx_strand_id
1 'polypeptide(L)'
;MEAPYRFRVIDKYNYTYDTPVMWQAWHEAYFGRVSGVLGANGEPVRLTKNGCTMHEYKTPDCIRTCSNATSMFYTESNVWNCIALATVSIEVLQGNKSFDKENVVSMDRRFNLGGSDFRAFDQLGVFAQLRGCFTESCTESKFGKCTSRFEPYKSRPVNAGNIIDFANIINGPYGGNTSMGIDPDIAGPGIIVSYMMLLGLVLVLFIVFSFSLCISRPFRSVARKATTGPLSCLSRLRTTNARKEAVKSSDSWKCPCSKPKSEAVSLIASVQETTEPDSWLSRLCPIKARKEAAESPDSRKCPCSKPQSKVESLIANLQEAQGSFVFTVSLIYLIAFDRNTIGLSNIGTLLSFAINRDIGYGLMIVGTSSVAALHYFACKSGMHWLKSLVFVLSNVGMLARAHRIYTTDSWAKPERFLDSLRENAALEKCGNNPGPMSFCLGARLQGLTETQQTFAMTKRMVIAVYVLCALVLIEDIIMRFFSSRWRQTPLLIGSMVTSSPGALASSLWCLSGVRWL
;
A
#
# COMPACT_ATOMS: atom_id res chain seq x y z
N MET A 1 43.74 8.40 -35.46
CA MET A 1 43.49 6.97 -35.21
C MET A 1 42.78 6.87 -33.88
N GLU A 2 41.75 6.03 -33.77
CA GLU A 2 41.18 5.74 -32.45
C GLU A 2 42.18 4.99 -31.57
N ALA A 3 42.08 5.19 -30.26
CA ALA A 3 42.91 4.47 -29.31
C ALA A 3 42.51 2.97 -29.27
N PRO A 4 43.48 2.04 -29.20
CA PRO A 4 43.19 0.62 -29.17
C PRO A 4 42.41 0.22 -27.92
N TYR A 5 41.58 -0.81 -28.03
CA TYR A 5 40.96 -1.45 -26.88
C TYR A 5 42.02 -2.00 -25.93
N ARG A 6 41.89 -1.62 -24.67
CA ARG A 6 42.66 -2.13 -23.52
C ARG A 6 41.68 -2.44 -22.40
N PHE A 7 42.02 -3.40 -21.55
CA PHE A 7 41.18 -3.87 -20.45
C PHE A 7 41.74 -3.46 -19.09
N ARG A 8 40.83 -3.29 -18.13
CA ARG A 8 41.15 -3.11 -16.70
C ARG A 8 40.19 -3.93 -15.86
N VAL A 9 40.70 -4.58 -14.82
CA VAL A 9 39.85 -5.30 -13.87
C VAL A 9 39.34 -4.37 -12.76
N ILE A 10 38.07 -4.53 -12.40
CA ILE A 10 37.40 -3.84 -11.30
C ILE A 10 36.88 -4.85 -10.24
N ASP A 11 37.01 -4.47 -8.98
CA ASP A 11 36.64 -5.28 -7.81
C ASP A 11 35.32 -4.79 -7.16
N LYS A 12 34.94 -3.53 -7.42
CA LYS A 12 33.71 -2.90 -6.95
C LYS A 12 33.17 -1.93 -8.00
N TYR A 13 31.87 -1.76 -8.02
CA TYR A 13 31.19 -0.73 -8.78
C TYR A 13 30.92 0.48 -7.89
N ASN A 14 30.97 1.68 -8.47
CA ASN A 14 30.51 2.90 -7.82
C ASN A 14 29.24 3.36 -8.54
N TYR A 15 28.09 3.08 -7.95
CA TYR A 15 26.78 3.41 -8.51
C TYR A 15 26.15 4.59 -7.77
N THR A 16 25.31 5.35 -8.47
CA THR A 16 24.75 6.63 -8.00
C THR A 16 23.25 6.58 -7.69
N TYR A 17 22.53 5.50 -8.00
CA TYR A 17 21.09 5.43 -7.77
C TYR A 17 20.71 4.85 -6.39
N ASP A 18 19.55 5.25 -5.90
CA ASP A 18 18.90 4.80 -4.67
C ASP A 18 18.23 3.42 -4.83
N THR A 19 19.03 2.45 -5.25
CA THR A 19 18.66 1.03 -5.45
C THR A 19 19.79 0.13 -4.95
N PRO A 20 19.48 -1.10 -4.48
CA PRO A 20 20.52 -2.05 -4.09
C PRO A 20 21.58 -2.27 -5.18
N VAL A 21 22.85 -2.25 -4.78
CA VAL A 21 24.03 -2.35 -5.67
C VAL A 21 23.95 -3.56 -6.61
N MET A 22 23.44 -4.71 -6.15
CA MET A 22 23.27 -5.91 -7.00
C MET A 22 22.30 -5.65 -8.16
N TRP A 23 21.21 -4.90 -7.96
CA TRP A 23 20.24 -4.62 -9.03
C TRP A 23 20.77 -3.64 -10.05
N GLN A 24 21.56 -2.66 -9.60
CA GLN A 24 22.29 -1.76 -10.49
C GLN A 24 23.31 -2.54 -11.33
N ALA A 25 23.98 -3.54 -10.73
CA ALA A 25 24.91 -4.41 -11.45
C ALA A 25 24.23 -5.30 -12.50
N TRP A 26 23.09 -5.92 -12.21
CA TRP A 26 22.32 -6.65 -13.22
C TRP A 26 21.82 -5.75 -14.35
N HIS A 27 21.31 -4.56 -14.02
CA HIS A 27 20.84 -3.59 -15.01
C HIS A 27 21.98 -3.15 -15.95
N GLU A 28 23.11 -2.71 -15.39
CA GLU A 28 24.26 -2.25 -16.17
C GLU A 28 24.92 -3.38 -16.97
N ALA A 29 24.96 -4.60 -16.44
CA ALA A 29 25.47 -5.78 -17.16
C ALA A 29 24.65 -6.07 -18.43
N TYR A 30 23.32 -6.06 -18.35
CA TYR A 30 22.44 -6.34 -19.50
C TYR A 30 22.29 -5.15 -20.46
N PHE A 31 22.15 -3.93 -19.95
CA PHE A 31 21.67 -2.79 -20.75
C PHE A 31 22.74 -1.74 -21.04
N GLY A 32 23.59 -1.40 -20.05
CA GLY A 32 24.65 -0.40 -20.20
C GLY A 32 25.93 -0.94 -20.87
N ARG A 33 26.20 -2.25 -20.73
CA ARG A 33 27.51 -2.83 -21.04
C ARG A 33 27.96 -2.67 -22.49
N VAL A 34 27.08 -2.86 -23.48
CA VAL A 34 27.43 -2.74 -24.91
C VAL A 34 27.82 -1.30 -25.24
N SER A 35 26.94 -0.32 -24.94
CA SER A 35 27.23 1.11 -25.11
C SER A 35 28.52 1.53 -24.38
N GLY A 36 28.76 1.00 -23.17
CA GLY A 36 29.96 1.27 -22.39
C GLY A 36 31.25 0.62 -22.91
N VAL A 37 31.20 -0.35 -23.84
CA VAL A 37 32.37 -0.78 -24.63
C VAL A 37 32.55 0.11 -25.84
N LEU A 38 31.48 0.32 -26.63
CA LEU A 38 31.55 1.08 -27.88
C LEU A 38 32.02 2.53 -27.66
N GLY A 39 31.57 3.17 -26.57
CA GLY A 39 32.01 4.51 -26.16
C GLY A 39 33.39 4.58 -25.51
N ALA A 40 34.15 3.49 -25.41
CA ALA A 40 35.47 3.47 -24.77
C ALA A 40 36.55 4.09 -25.69
N ASN A 41 36.64 5.42 -25.63
CA ASN A 41 37.61 6.20 -26.41
C ASN A 41 38.90 6.40 -25.61
N GLY A 42 39.76 5.39 -25.65
CA GLY A 42 41.03 5.34 -24.92
C GLY A 42 40.89 4.93 -23.45
N GLU A 43 39.72 5.07 -22.84
CA GLU A 43 39.42 4.47 -21.54
C GLU A 43 39.43 2.94 -21.59
N PRO A 44 39.96 2.24 -20.56
CA PRO A 44 40.01 0.79 -20.55
C PRO A 44 38.63 0.15 -20.34
N VAL A 45 38.32 -0.85 -21.16
CA VAL A 45 37.15 -1.73 -21.02
C VAL A 45 37.23 -2.47 -19.68
N ARG A 46 36.25 -2.20 -18.83
CA ARG A 46 36.21 -2.72 -17.46
C ARG A 46 35.70 -4.16 -17.45
N LEU A 47 36.51 -5.11 -16.98
CA LEU A 47 36.11 -6.49 -16.66
C LEU A 47 35.96 -6.64 -15.14
N THR A 48 35.04 -7.48 -14.71
CA THR A 48 34.81 -7.78 -13.29
C THR A 48 35.78 -8.87 -12.83
N LYS A 49 36.30 -8.76 -11.60
CA LYS A 49 37.18 -9.78 -11.03
C LYS A 49 36.48 -11.13 -10.81
N ASN A 50 35.18 -11.11 -10.54
CA ASN A 50 34.39 -12.30 -10.22
C ASN A 50 33.66 -12.88 -11.45
N GLY A 51 33.69 -12.18 -12.60
CA GLY A 51 33.05 -12.67 -13.82
C GLY A 51 33.84 -13.78 -14.48
N CYS A 52 33.13 -14.58 -15.27
CA CYS A 52 33.59 -15.84 -15.82
C CYS A 52 33.90 -16.90 -14.74
N THR A 53 33.14 -16.92 -13.63
CA THR A 53 33.28 -17.93 -12.56
C THR A 53 31.97 -18.66 -12.28
N MET A 54 32.08 -19.88 -11.76
CA MET A 54 30.96 -20.72 -11.33
C MET A 54 31.38 -21.51 -10.07
N HIS A 55 30.42 -22.07 -9.33
CA HIS A 55 30.74 -22.92 -8.16
C HIS A 55 31.59 -24.15 -8.50
N GLU A 56 31.50 -24.64 -9.75
CA GLU A 56 32.28 -25.77 -10.29
C GLU A 56 33.78 -25.47 -10.46
N TYR A 57 34.16 -24.20 -10.72
CA TYR A 57 35.54 -23.83 -11.05
C TYR A 57 35.93 -22.46 -10.45
N LYS A 58 36.95 -22.48 -9.59
CA LYS A 58 37.43 -21.29 -8.85
C LYS A 58 38.31 -20.36 -9.68
N THR A 59 38.94 -20.87 -10.74
CA THR A 59 39.75 -20.09 -11.70
C THR A 59 38.83 -19.53 -12.79
N PRO A 60 38.83 -18.23 -13.07
CA PRO A 60 37.97 -17.66 -14.10
C PRO A 60 38.24 -18.26 -15.49
N ASP A 61 37.18 -18.66 -16.19
CA ASP A 61 37.23 -19.22 -17.55
C ASP A 61 36.09 -18.67 -18.41
N CYS A 62 36.40 -17.68 -19.25
CA CYS A 62 35.42 -17.00 -20.08
C CYS A 62 35.02 -17.83 -21.31
N ILE A 63 35.91 -18.66 -21.87
CA ILE A 63 35.52 -19.60 -22.93
C ILE A 63 34.42 -20.53 -22.43
N ARG A 64 34.65 -21.22 -21.29
CA ARG A 64 33.66 -22.12 -20.69
C ARG A 64 32.41 -21.38 -20.25
N THR A 65 32.54 -20.25 -19.55
CA THR A 65 31.38 -19.52 -19.03
C THR A 65 30.49 -18.94 -20.14
N CYS A 66 31.09 -18.33 -21.17
CA CYS A 66 30.34 -17.64 -22.22
C CYS A 66 29.87 -18.56 -23.34
N SER A 67 30.37 -19.81 -23.41
CA SER A 67 29.86 -20.84 -24.33
C SER A 67 28.49 -21.43 -23.93
N ASN A 68 28.04 -21.22 -22.68
CA ASN A 68 26.85 -21.85 -22.14
C ASN A 68 25.96 -20.82 -21.42
N ALA A 69 24.72 -20.67 -21.89
CA ALA A 69 23.73 -19.75 -21.33
C ALA A 69 23.54 -19.94 -19.80
N THR A 70 23.52 -21.18 -19.31
CA THR A 70 23.36 -21.48 -17.88
C THR A 70 24.45 -20.87 -17.02
N SER A 71 25.69 -20.80 -17.52
CA SER A 71 26.84 -20.20 -16.83
C SER A 71 26.94 -18.70 -17.10
N MET A 72 26.69 -18.26 -18.34
CA MET A 72 26.71 -16.86 -18.76
C MET A 72 25.71 -16.01 -17.97
N PHE A 73 24.47 -16.48 -17.81
CA PHE A 73 23.40 -15.74 -17.14
C PHE A 73 23.27 -16.04 -15.64
N TYR A 74 24.22 -16.77 -15.04
CA TYR A 74 24.16 -17.15 -13.62
C TYR A 74 24.40 -15.97 -12.65
N THR A 75 25.27 -15.04 -13.02
CA THR A 75 25.62 -13.84 -12.22
C THR A 75 25.75 -12.60 -13.11
N GLU A 76 25.53 -11.43 -12.53
CA GLU A 76 25.73 -10.13 -13.20
C GLU A 76 27.18 -9.95 -13.69
N SER A 77 28.15 -10.47 -12.93
CA SER A 77 29.57 -10.44 -13.27
C SER A 77 29.90 -11.32 -14.50
N ASN A 78 29.25 -12.47 -14.66
CA ASN A 78 29.39 -13.32 -15.86
C ASN A 78 28.79 -12.64 -17.09
N VAL A 79 27.54 -12.15 -16.99
CA VAL A 79 26.88 -11.39 -18.08
C VAL A 79 27.74 -10.21 -18.50
N TRP A 80 28.24 -9.44 -17.54
CA TRP A 80 29.10 -8.28 -17.78
C TRP A 80 30.36 -8.63 -18.58
N ASN A 81 31.11 -9.65 -18.17
CA ASN A 81 32.36 -10.03 -18.83
C ASN A 81 32.09 -10.63 -20.21
N CYS A 82 31.10 -11.53 -20.34
CA CYS A 82 30.77 -12.14 -21.63
C CYS A 82 30.33 -11.10 -22.67
N ILE A 83 29.44 -10.16 -22.31
CA ILE A 83 29.00 -9.09 -23.22
C ILE A 83 30.14 -8.13 -23.54
N ALA A 84 30.97 -7.76 -22.55
CA ALA A 84 32.11 -6.87 -22.80
C ALA A 84 33.10 -7.48 -23.81
N LEU A 85 33.48 -8.74 -23.62
CA LEU A 85 34.41 -9.46 -24.49
C LEU A 85 33.81 -9.70 -25.88
N ALA A 86 32.54 -10.07 -25.97
CA ALA A 86 31.85 -10.25 -27.26
C ALA A 86 31.76 -8.94 -28.06
N THR A 87 31.54 -7.81 -27.37
CA THR A 87 31.47 -6.49 -28.02
C THR A 87 32.84 -6.08 -28.58
N VAL A 88 33.93 -6.31 -27.83
CA VAL A 88 35.29 -6.09 -28.34
C VAL A 88 35.62 -7.03 -29.49
N SER A 89 35.23 -8.31 -29.41
CA SER A 89 35.44 -9.32 -30.47
C SER A 89 34.87 -8.87 -31.81
N ILE A 90 33.60 -8.42 -31.83
CA ILE A 90 32.93 -7.94 -33.05
C ILE A 90 33.67 -6.74 -33.66
N GLU A 91 34.00 -5.71 -32.87
CA GLU A 91 34.67 -4.51 -33.36
C GLU A 91 36.11 -4.78 -33.86
N VAL A 92 36.82 -5.70 -33.21
CA VAL A 92 38.20 -6.08 -33.57
C VAL A 92 38.23 -6.92 -34.84
N LEU A 93 37.40 -7.97 -34.91
CA LEU A 93 37.43 -8.92 -36.03
C LEU A 93 36.89 -8.33 -37.33
N GLN A 94 35.98 -7.35 -37.25
CA GLN A 94 35.45 -6.64 -38.42
C GLN A 94 36.30 -5.41 -38.81
N GLY A 95 37.40 -5.15 -38.09
CA GLY A 95 38.41 -4.14 -38.46
C GLY A 95 38.06 -2.70 -38.06
N ASN A 96 36.98 -2.48 -37.30
CA ASN A 96 36.60 -1.14 -36.82
C ASN A 96 37.63 -0.58 -35.83
N LYS A 97 38.21 -1.43 -34.97
CA LYS A 97 39.10 -0.98 -33.87
C LYS A 97 40.23 -1.98 -33.61
N SER A 98 41.41 -1.45 -33.29
CA SER A 98 42.55 -2.27 -32.86
C SER A 98 42.52 -2.53 -31.35
N PHE A 99 43.41 -3.39 -30.85
CA PHE A 99 43.56 -3.70 -29.43
C PHE A 99 45.03 -3.75 -29.00
N ASP A 100 45.27 -3.54 -27.72
CA ASP A 100 46.56 -3.68 -27.06
C ASP A 100 46.86 -5.17 -26.83
N LYS A 101 47.82 -5.70 -27.59
CA LYS A 101 48.20 -7.12 -27.55
C LYS A 101 48.77 -7.55 -26.21
N GLU A 102 49.59 -6.73 -25.57
CA GLU A 102 50.23 -7.07 -24.28
C GLU A 102 49.18 -7.12 -23.17
N ASN A 103 48.27 -6.14 -23.17
CA ASN A 103 47.14 -6.11 -22.26
C ASN A 103 46.20 -7.31 -22.46
N VAL A 104 45.89 -7.68 -23.71
CA VAL A 104 45.05 -8.86 -24.01
C VAL A 104 45.71 -10.16 -23.56
N VAL A 105 47.01 -10.37 -23.82
CA VAL A 105 47.74 -11.55 -23.32
C VAL A 105 47.74 -11.61 -21.78
N SER A 106 47.81 -10.45 -21.10
CA SER A 106 47.68 -10.36 -19.65
C SER A 106 46.28 -10.74 -19.15
N MET A 107 45.21 -10.36 -19.86
CA MET A 107 43.84 -10.75 -19.52
C MET A 107 43.55 -12.23 -19.85
N ASP A 108 44.07 -12.75 -20.96
CA ASP A 108 43.92 -14.17 -21.35
C ASP A 108 44.46 -15.11 -20.27
N ARG A 109 45.65 -14.82 -19.72
CA ARG A 109 46.23 -15.54 -18.58
C ARG A 109 45.38 -15.49 -17.30
N ARG A 110 44.49 -14.49 -17.15
CA ARG A 110 43.68 -14.27 -15.95
C ARG A 110 42.25 -14.82 -16.08
N PHE A 111 41.71 -14.83 -17.30
CA PHE A 111 40.30 -15.09 -17.56
C PHE A 111 40.04 -16.21 -18.57
N ASN A 112 41.07 -16.80 -19.19
CA ASN A 112 40.97 -17.74 -20.31
C ASN A 112 40.04 -17.20 -21.42
N LEU A 113 40.59 -16.35 -22.30
CA LEU A 113 39.87 -15.74 -23.42
C LEU A 113 39.94 -16.60 -24.69
N GLY A 114 40.62 -17.75 -24.64
CA GLY A 114 40.85 -18.64 -25.78
C GLY A 114 41.96 -18.15 -26.71
N GLY A 115 42.88 -17.33 -26.19
CA GLY A 115 43.98 -16.74 -26.95
C GLY A 115 43.81 -15.25 -27.25
N SER A 116 44.82 -14.67 -27.89
CA SER A 116 44.98 -13.21 -28.00
C SER A 116 44.47 -12.59 -29.30
N ASP A 117 43.56 -13.25 -30.02
CA ASP A 117 43.05 -12.80 -31.33
C ASP A 117 41.51 -12.75 -31.44
N PHE A 118 40.80 -13.03 -30.35
CA PHE A 118 39.33 -13.05 -30.21
C PHE A 118 38.55 -14.03 -31.11
N ARG A 119 39.19 -14.75 -32.04
CA ARG A 119 38.47 -15.68 -32.95
C ARG A 119 37.77 -16.83 -32.23
N ALA A 120 38.42 -17.40 -31.22
CA ALA A 120 37.81 -18.41 -30.36
C ALA A 120 36.60 -17.87 -29.57
N PHE A 121 36.61 -16.58 -29.23
CA PHE A 121 35.55 -15.93 -28.46
C PHE A 121 34.32 -15.58 -29.32
N ASP A 122 34.54 -15.17 -30.57
CA ASP A 122 33.46 -14.90 -31.54
C ASP A 122 32.61 -16.14 -31.82
N GLN A 123 33.29 -17.29 -31.96
CA GLN A 123 32.67 -18.60 -32.22
C GLN A 123 31.74 -19.08 -31.09
N LEU A 124 31.82 -18.51 -29.89
CA LEU A 124 30.90 -18.83 -28.77
C LEU A 124 29.47 -18.34 -29.01
N GLY A 125 29.25 -17.45 -29.99
CA GLY A 125 27.92 -16.97 -30.33
C GLY A 125 27.23 -16.19 -29.20
N VAL A 126 27.98 -15.51 -28.34
CA VAL A 126 27.49 -14.81 -27.14
C VAL A 126 26.31 -13.88 -27.47
N PHE A 127 26.39 -13.13 -28.57
CA PHE A 127 25.26 -12.28 -29.01
C PHE A 127 24.04 -13.06 -29.51
N ALA A 128 24.21 -14.28 -30.01
CA ALA A 128 23.07 -15.14 -30.36
C ALA A 128 22.35 -15.65 -29.09
N GLN A 129 23.10 -16.05 -28.07
CA GLN A 129 22.57 -16.43 -26.76
C GLN A 129 21.86 -15.23 -26.08
N LEU A 130 22.54 -14.08 -26.02
CA LEU A 130 21.99 -12.82 -25.47
C LEU A 130 20.67 -12.45 -26.14
N ARG A 131 20.64 -12.43 -27.48
CA ARG A 131 19.48 -12.11 -28.29
C ARG A 131 18.34 -13.12 -28.12
N GLY A 132 18.67 -14.40 -27.93
CA GLY A 132 17.70 -15.45 -27.57
C GLY A 132 17.03 -15.16 -26.23
N CYS A 133 17.82 -14.94 -25.17
CA CYS A 133 17.36 -14.59 -23.84
C CYS A 133 16.53 -13.29 -23.81
N PHE A 134 16.98 -12.23 -24.49
CA PHE A 134 16.22 -10.98 -24.67
C PHE A 134 14.89 -11.19 -25.40
N THR A 135 14.85 -12.06 -26.42
CA THR A 135 13.62 -12.32 -27.20
C THR A 135 12.58 -13.05 -26.36
N GLU A 136 12.97 -14.10 -25.64
CA GLU A 136 12.08 -14.86 -24.77
C GLU A 136 11.56 -13.98 -23.62
N SER A 137 12.47 -13.27 -22.95
CA SER A 137 12.16 -12.39 -21.82
C SER A 137 11.17 -11.27 -22.14
N CYS A 138 11.04 -10.83 -23.39
CA CYS A 138 10.02 -9.86 -23.81
C CYS A 138 8.81 -10.47 -24.56
N THR A 139 8.85 -11.77 -24.87
CA THR A 139 7.74 -12.48 -25.54
C THR A 139 6.82 -13.15 -24.52
N GLU A 140 7.34 -13.58 -23.37
CA GLU A 140 6.50 -14.07 -22.28
C GLU A 140 5.66 -12.96 -21.64
N SER A 141 4.35 -13.17 -21.62
CA SER A 141 3.36 -12.20 -21.15
C SER A 141 3.52 -11.78 -19.69
N LYS A 142 4.12 -12.63 -18.84
CA LYS A 142 4.40 -12.30 -17.42
C LYS A 142 5.38 -11.15 -17.25
N PHE A 143 6.29 -10.93 -18.20
CA PHE A 143 7.34 -9.92 -18.11
C PHE A 143 7.06 -8.63 -18.87
N GLY A 144 6.16 -8.65 -19.85
CA GLY A 144 5.79 -7.47 -20.62
C GLY A 144 5.57 -7.76 -22.10
N LYS A 145 6.00 -6.84 -22.96
CA LYS A 145 6.00 -7.01 -24.42
C LYS A 145 7.31 -6.49 -25.02
N CYS A 146 7.79 -7.12 -26.08
CA CYS A 146 8.89 -6.56 -26.87
C CYS A 146 8.54 -5.17 -27.41
N THR A 147 9.51 -4.26 -27.42
CA THR A 147 9.39 -3.01 -28.17
C THR A 147 9.48 -3.28 -29.66
N SER A 148 8.70 -2.58 -30.49
CA SER A 148 8.69 -2.77 -31.97
C SER A 148 10.07 -2.51 -32.59
N ARG A 149 10.91 -1.70 -31.95
CA ARG A 149 12.31 -1.48 -32.37
C ARG A 149 13.21 -2.71 -32.19
N PHE A 150 12.88 -3.62 -31.26
CA PHE A 150 13.63 -4.85 -31.02
C PHE A 150 13.21 -5.99 -31.96
N GLU A 151 12.02 -5.91 -32.57
CA GLU A 151 11.46 -6.94 -33.45
C GLU A 151 12.43 -7.44 -34.55
N PRO A 152 13.21 -6.58 -35.25
CA PRO A 152 14.18 -7.04 -36.24
C PRO A 152 15.28 -7.94 -35.65
N TYR A 153 15.65 -7.74 -34.39
CA TYR A 153 16.68 -8.51 -33.69
C TYR A 153 16.16 -9.87 -33.17
N LYS A 154 14.86 -10.19 -33.29
CA LYS A 154 14.38 -11.55 -33.02
C LYS A 154 14.92 -12.59 -34.00
N SER A 155 15.32 -12.18 -35.21
CA SER A 155 15.93 -13.06 -36.23
C SER A 155 17.29 -12.58 -36.74
N ARG A 156 17.56 -11.28 -36.79
CA ARG A 156 18.83 -10.74 -37.33
C ARG A 156 20.01 -10.93 -36.35
N PRO A 157 21.20 -11.37 -36.82
CA PRO A 157 22.40 -11.40 -36.00
C PRO A 157 22.91 -9.98 -35.69
N VAL A 158 23.61 -9.85 -34.55
CA VAL A 158 24.32 -8.61 -34.18
C VAL A 158 25.72 -8.64 -34.80
N ASN A 159 26.13 -7.53 -35.41
CA ASN A 159 27.44 -7.33 -36.05
C ASN A 159 27.88 -5.86 -35.90
N ALA A 160 29.10 -5.51 -36.30
CA ALA A 160 29.66 -4.18 -36.07
C ALA A 160 28.85 -3.06 -36.77
N GLY A 161 28.19 -3.39 -37.89
CA GLY A 161 27.30 -2.47 -38.61
C GLY A 161 25.94 -2.20 -37.93
N ASN A 162 25.53 -2.98 -36.93
CA ASN A 162 24.24 -2.81 -36.24
C ASN A 162 24.32 -2.83 -34.70
N ILE A 163 25.49 -3.09 -34.12
CA ILE A 163 25.68 -3.21 -32.66
C ILE A 163 25.39 -1.91 -31.90
N ILE A 164 25.62 -0.75 -32.53
CA ILE A 164 25.26 0.57 -31.98
C ILE A 164 23.73 0.69 -31.85
N ASP A 165 22.98 0.33 -32.88
CA ASP A 165 21.51 0.36 -32.85
C ASP A 165 20.95 -0.64 -31.84
N PHE A 166 21.51 -1.86 -31.80
CA PHE A 166 21.18 -2.87 -30.79
C PHE A 166 21.40 -2.33 -29.37
N ALA A 167 22.56 -1.71 -29.11
CA ALA A 167 22.90 -1.10 -27.82
C ALA A 167 21.91 0.02 -27.44
N ASN A 168 21.58 0.90 -28.39
CA ASN A 168 20.61 1.98 -28.19
C ASN A 168 19.19 1.45 -27.88
N ILE A 169 18.81 0.32 -28.47
CA ILE A 169 17.49 -0.31 -28.23
C ILE A 169 17.43 -0.97 -26.85
N ILE A 170 18.45 -1.73 -26.46
CA ILE A 170 18.45 -2.41 -25.15
C ILE A 170 18.57 -1.42 -23.99
N ASN A 171 19.40 -0.37 -24.14
CA ASN A 171 19.63 0.63 -23.08
C ASN A 171 18.42 1.58 -22.89
N GLY A 172 17.65 1.83 -23.94
CA GLY A 172 16.48 2.72 -23.88
C GLY A 172 15.12 2.00 -23.97
N PRO A 173 14.55 1.86 -25.18
CA PRO A 173 13.15 1.48 -25.38
C PRO A 173 12.79 0.04 -25.02
N TYR A 174 13.76 -0.89 -24.88
CA TYR A 174 13.46 -2.28 -24.50
C TYR A 174 12.75 -2.35 -23.14
N GLY A 175 13.22 -1.56 -22.17
CA GLY A 175 12.67 -1.52 -20.81
C GLY A 175 11.34 -0.77 -20.64
N GLY A 176 10.86 -0.05 -21.66
CA GLY A 176 9.65 0.77 -21.54
C GLY A 176 8.34 -0.03 -21.52
N ASN A 177 8.37 -1.27 -22.03
CA ASN A 177 7.20 -2.14 -22.16
C ASN A 177 7.16 -3.27 -21.11
N THR A 178 7.88 -3.11 -20.00
CA THR A 178 7.87 -4.06 -18.87
C THR A 178 6.47 -4.15 -18.24
N SER A 179 6.03 -5.37 -17.94
CA SER A 179 4.84 -5.59 -17.12
C SER A 179 5.08 -5.04 -15.71
N MET A 180 4.10 -4.29 -15.19
CA MET A 180 4.10 -3.90 -13.78
C MET A 180 3.98 -5.11 -12.84
N GLY A 181 3.58 -6.28 -13.35
CA GLY A 181 3.48 -7.54 -12.58
C GLY A 181 2.71 -7.36 -11.27
N ILE A 182 1.55 -6.70 -11.33
CA ILE A 182 0.70 -6.46 -10.16
C ILE A 182 0.22 -7.82 -9.66
N ASP A 183 0.58 -8.15 -8.42
CA ASP A 183 0.23 -9.44 -7.84
C ASP A 183 -1.24 -9.43 -7.41
N PRO A 184 -2.07 -10.38 -7.89
CA PRO A 184 -3.48 -10.42 -7.55
C PRO A 184 -3.73 -10.59 -6.04
N ASP A 185 -2.79 -11.15 -5.28
CA ASP A 185 -2.95 -11.43 -3.85
C ASP A 185 -2.71 -10.19 -2.96
N ILE A 186 -2.15 -9.10 -3.51
CA ILE A 186 -2.01 -7.79 -2.84
C ILE A 186 -2.87 -6.71 -3.49
N ALA A 187 -2.92 -6.71 -4.81
CA ALA A 187 -3.47 -5.62 -5.60
C ALA A 187 -4.39 -6.14 -6.73
N GLY A 188 -4.94 -7.33 -6.55
CA GLY A 188 -5.96 -7.87 -7.45
C GLY A 188 -7.25 -7.05 -7.43
N PRO A 189 -8.09 -7.17 -8.48
CA PRO A 189 -9.32 -6.40 -8.60
C PRO A 189 -10.23 -6.52 -7.37
N GLY A 190 -10.34 -7.71 -6.77
CA GLY A 190 -11.14 -7.94 -5.57
C GLY A 190 -10.67 -7.14 -4.34
N ILE A 191 -9.36 -7.05 -4.11
CA ILE A 191 -8.79 -6.29 -2.99
C ILE A 191 -9.00 -4.80 -3.23
N ILE A 192 -8.70 -4.30 -4.44
CA ILE A 192 -8.88 -2.89 -4.81
C ILE A 192 -10.36 -2.47 -4.74
N VAL A 193 -11.29 -3.27 -5.28
CA VAL A 193 -12.73 -2.97 -5.24
C VAL A 193 -13.25 -2.97 -3.80
N SER A 194 -12.86 -3.97 -2.99
CA SER A 194 -13.19 -3.97 -1.56
C SER A 194 -12.70 -2.69 -0.91
N TYR A 195 -11.45 -2.30 -1.16
CA TYR A 195 -10.85 -1.10 -0.62
C TYR A 195 -11.59 0.20 -0.99
N MET A 196 -11.97 0.35 -2.26
CA MET A 196 -12.71 1.51 -2.75
C MET A 196 -14.11 1.59 -2.14
N MET A 197 -14.81 0.45 -2.01
CA MET A 197 -16.10 0.39 -1.32
C MET A 197 -15.97 0.75 0.16
N LEU A 198 -14.96 0.21 0.83
CA LEU A 198 -14.68 0.42 2.26
C LEU A 198 -14.32 1.89 2.55
N LEU A 199 -13.50 2.54 1.72
CA LEU A 199 -13.18 3.96 1.83
C LEU A 199 -14.40 4.84 1.53
N GLY A 200 -15.14 4.54 0.45
CA GLY A 200 -16.34 5.26 0.07
C GLY A 200 -17.41 5.24 1.18
N LEU A 201 -17.59 4.10 1.84
CA LEU A 201 -18.53 3.96 2.96
C LEU A 201 -18.11 4.80 4.18
N VAL A 202 -16.81 4.87 4.50
CA VAL A 202 -16.30 5.74 5.58
C VAL A 202 -16.50 7.22 5.25
N LEU A 203 -16.29 7.64 4.00
CA LEU A 203 -16.56 9.00 3.54
C LEU A 203 -18.05 9.35 3.60
N VAL A 204 -18.94 8.45 3.17
CA VAL A 204 -20.39 8.63 3.28
C VAL A 204 -20.82 8.75 4.74
N LEU A 205 -20.30 7.91 5.64
CA LEU A 205 -20.56 8.01 7.08
C LEU A 205 -20.07 9.34 7.66
N PHE A 206 -18.86 9.80 7.28
CA PHE A 206 -18.33 11.10 7.69
C PHE A 206 -19.22 12.25 7.23
N ILE A 207 -19.71 12.23 5.99
CA ILE A 207 -20.62 13.22 5.44
C ILE A 207 -21.95 13.21 6.21
N VAL A 208 -22.61 12.05 6.32
CA VAL A 208 -23.91 11.90 7.03
C VAL A 208 -23.81 12.34 8.49
N PHE A 209 -22.72 11.99 9.18
CA PHE A 209 -22.50 12.37 10.56
C PHE A 209 -22.22 13.87 10.71
N SER A 210 -21.45 14.46 9.79
CA SER A 210 -21.19 15.90 9.74
C SER A 210 -22.46 16.71 9.50
N PHE A 211 -23.30 16.31 8.53
CA PHE A 211 -24.61 16.92 8.30
C PHE A 211 -25.53 16.77 9.52
N SER A 212 -25.60 15.58 10.12
CA SER A 212 -26.42 15.32 11.32
C SER A 212 -26.01 16.19 12.51
N LEU A 213 -24.71 16.40 12.73
CA LEU A 213 -24.18 17.31 13.74
C LEU A 213 -24.41 18.79 13.40
N CYS A 214 -24.33 19.16 12.12
CA CYS A 214 -24.58 20.52 11.66
C CYS A 214 -26.06 20.92 11.86
N ILE A 215 -27.00 20.00 11.59
CA ILE A 215 -28.45 20.21 11.75
C ILE A 215 -28.87 20.19 13.22
N SER A 216 -28.25 19.37 14.08
CA SER A 216 -28.63 19.26 15.50
C SER A 216 -28.03 20.33 16.41
N ARG A 217 -26.93 21.00 16.01
CA ARG A 217 -26.33 22.13 16.73
C ARG A 217 -27.25 23.37 16.88
N PRO A 218 -27.92 23.89 15.83
CA PRO A 218 -28.84 25.02 15.96
C PRO A 218 -30.11 24.68 16.78
N PHE A 219 -30.59 23.43 16.74
CA PHE A 219 -31.75 23.04 17.56
C PHE A 219 -31.46 23.02 19.06
N ARG A 220 -30.24 22.60 19.47
CA ARG A 220 -29.83 22.61 20.89
C ARG A 220 -29.56 24.00 21.48
N SER A 221 -29.33 25.03 20.67
CA SER A 221 -29.18 26.42 21.14
C SER A 221 -30.54 27.12 21.29
N VAL A 222 -31.51 26.82 20.42
CA VAL A 222 -32.90 27.31 20.53
C VAL A 222 -33.60 26.67 21.74
N ALA A 223 -33.53 25.35 21.90
CA ALA A 223 -34.18 24.65 23.02
C ALA A 223 -33.68 25.12 24.40
N ARG A 224 -32.39 25.45 24.53
CA ARG A 224 -31.82 25.93 25.81
C ARG A 224 -32.23 27.36 26.18
N LYS A 225 -32.65 28.20 25.22
CA LYS A 225 -33.19 29.54 25.50
C LYS A 225 -34.67 29.52 25.92
N ALA A 226 -35.40 28.43 25.67
CA ALA A 226 -36.82 28.33 26.00
C ALA A 226 -37.12 27.93 27.47
N THR A 227 -36.13 27.39 28.21
CA THR A 227 -36.31 26.87 29.58
C THR A 227 -35.81 27.80 30.70
N THR A 228 -35.30 28.99 30.38
CA THR A 228 -34.88 29.99 31.38
C THR A 228 -35.69 31.29 31.24
N GLY A 229 -36.98 31.19 31.54
CA GLY A 229 -37.87 32.33 31.79
C GLY A 229 -38.35 32.30 33.25
N PRO A 230 -38.38 33.44 33.98
CA PRO A 230 -38.61 33.44 35.43
C PRO A 230 -40.10 33.33 35.78
N LEU A 231 -40.56 32.15 36.17
CA LEU A 231 -41.87 31.91 36.79
C LEU A 231 -41.71 31.59 38.29
N SER A 232 -41.22 32.56 39.06
CA SER A 232 -41.08 32.44 40.51
C SER A 232 -41.15 33.79 41.24
N CYS A 233 -42.21 34.57 41.00
CA CYS A 233 -42.56 35.70 41.87
C CYS A 233 -44.03 36.08 41.72
N LEU A 234 -44.91 35.52 42.57
CA LEU A 234 -46.18 36.06 43.07
C LEU A 234 -47.05 34.93 43.69
N SER A 235 -46.80 34.62 44.96
CA SER A 235 -47.65 33.69 45.73
C SER A 235 -47.60 33.96 47.23
N ARG A 236 -48.06 35.15 47.66
CA ARG A 236 -48.50 35.42 49.05
C ARG A 236 -49.27 36.75 49.11
N LEU A 237 -50.29 36.79 50.00
CA LEU A 237 -51.29 37.86 50.18
C LEU A 237 -52.29 37.93 48.98
N ARG A 238 -53.61 38.07 49.18
CA ARG A 238 -54.41 38.33 50.39
C ARG A 238 -55.79 37.64 50.27
N THR A 239 -56.42 37.36 51.40
CA THR A 239 -57.73 36.69 51.55
C THR A 239 -58.95 37.61 51.29
N THR A 240 -60.14 36.98 51.35
CA THR A 240 -61.52 37.49 51.57
C THR A 240 -62.34 38.11 50.42
N ASN A 241 -63.44 37.40 50.12
CA ASN A 241 -64.83 37.85 49.88
C ASN A 241 -65.13 38.97 48.85
N ALA A 242 -65.87 38.64 47.78
CA ALA A 242 -67.26 39.11 47.58
C ALA A 242 -67.98 38.52 46.34
N ARG A 243 -69.06 37.78 46.63
CA ARG A 243 -70.32 37.59 45.87
C ARG A 243 -70.63 38.60 44.74
N LYS A 244 -70.90 38.10 43.51
CA LYS A 244 -72.12 38.38 42.69
C LYS A 244 -72.17 37.59 41.38
N GLU A 245 -73.34 37.59 40.75
CA GLU A 245 -73.80 36.67 39.70
C GLU A 245 -73.58 37.19 38.26
N ALA A 246 -73.90 36.31 37.29
CA ALA A 246 -74.57 36.60 36.00
C ALA A 246 -73.78 36.58 34.66
N VAL A 247 -74.12 35.56 33.85
CA VAL A 247 -74.63 35.65 32.45
C VAL A 247 -73.66 35.81 31.23
N LYS A 248 -73.59 34.71 30.45
CA LYS A 248 -73.48 34.54 28.97
C LYS A 248 -72.23 34.97 28.14
N SER A 249 -72.02 34.16 27.07
CA SER A 249 -71.45 34.50 25.74
C SER A 249 -69.92 34.66 25.63
N SER A 250 -69.19 34.13 24.63
CA SER A 250 -69.43 33.09 23.60
C SER A 250 -68.07 32.65 22.97
N ASP A 251 -68.07 31.55 22.20
CA ASP A 251 -67.08 31.15 21.17
C ASP A 251 -65.65 30.75 21.60
N SER A 252 -65.23 29.50 21.34
CA SER A 252 -64.53 29.01 20.13
C SER A 252 -63.00 29.27 20.19
N TRP A 253 -62.11 28.32 19.92
CA TRP A 253 -61.73 27.85 18.56
C TRP A 253 -61.20 26.40 18.57
N LYS A 254 -61.38 25.68 17.45
CA LYS A 254 -60.85 24.32 17.21
C LYS A 254 -59.46 24.37 16.56
N CYS A 255 -58.61 23.39 16.86
CA CYS A 255 -57.40 23.12 16.07
C CYS A 255 -57.72 22.31 14.79
N PRO A 256 -57.28 22.74 13.59
CA PRO A 256 -57.43 21.96 12.37
C PRO A 256 -56.21 21.07 12.08
N CYS A 257 -56.46 19.84 11.62
CA CYS A 257 -55.46 19.04 10.93
C CYS A 257 -55.52 19.32 9.42
N SER A 258 -54.38 19.56 8.77
CA SER A 258 -54.29 19.64 7.30
C SER A 258 -53.12 18.81 6.76
N LYS A 259 -53.39 18.09 5.67
CA LYS A 259 -52.39 17.49 4.77
C LYS A 259 -52.18 18.44 3.57
N PRO A 260 -51.07 18.28 2.83
CA PRO A 260 -51.18 18.25 1.37
C PRO A 260 -50.92 16.84 0.78
N LYS A 261 -51.28 16.66 -0.50
CA LYS A 261 -51.13 15.43 -1.29
C LYS A 261 -49.94 15.52 -2.27
N SER A 262 -49.48 14.34 -2.73
CA SER A 262 -49.03 13.89 -4.08
C SER A 262 -48.67 14.92 -5.18
N GLU A 263 -47.86 14.65 -6.21
CA GLU A 263 -47.50 13.42 -6.98
C GLU A 263 -45.96 13.41 -7.27
N ALA A 264 -45.26 12.38 -7.79
CA ALA A 264 -45.55 11.57 -8.98
C ALA A 264 -44.85 10.20 -9.01
N VAL A 265 -45.25 9.38 -9.99
CA VAL A 265 -44.83 7.98 -10.25
C VAL A 265 -44.36 7.87 -11.70
N SER A 266 -43.29 7.10 -11.96
CA SER A 266 -43.22 5.99 -12.95
C SER A 266 -41.85 5.83 -13.64
N LEU A 267 -41.66 4.66 -14.28
CA LEU A 267 -40.66 4.24 -15.28
C LEU A 267 -39.27 3.83 -14.74
N ILE A 268 -38.69 2.65 -15.06
CA ILE A 268 -39.08 1.50 -15.92
C ILE A 268 -38.59 0.17 -15.28
N ALA A 269 -39.25 -0.95 -15.61
CA ALA A 269 -38.78 -2.31 -15.33
C ALA A 269 -38.60 -3.12 -16.64
N SER A 270 -37.60 -4.02 -16.67
CA SER A 270 -37.37 -5.19 -17.56
C SER A 270 -35.86 -5.55 -17.47
N VAL A 271 -35.35 -6.78 -17.62
CA VAL A 271 -35.77 -8.00 -18.36
C VAL A 271 -35.43 -9.29 -17.55
N GLN A 272 -36.07 -10.41 -17.91
CA GLN A 272 -35.97 -11.80 -17.38
C GLN A 272 -35.46 -12.75 -18.51
N GLU A 273 -34.95 -13.98 -18.35
CA GLU A 273 -34.97 -15.01 -17.29
C GLU A 273 -33.89 -16.10 -17.56
N THR A 274 -33.82 -17.18 -16.74
CA THR A 274 -33.13 -18.49 -16.97
C THR A 274 -31.58 -18.52 -16.76
N THR A 275 -30.92 -19.57 -16.24
CA THR A 275 -31.24 -21.00 -15.95
C THR A 275 -30.62 -21.50 -14.61
N GLU A 276 -31.13 -22.61 -14.08
CA GLU A 276 -30.65 -23.42 -12.91
C GLU A 276 -29.98 -24.73 -13.41
N PRO A 277 -29.47 -25.70 -12.59
CA PRO A 277 -29.19 -25.72 -11.13
C PRO A 277 -27.79 -26.30 -10.73
N ASP A 278 -27.41 -26.29 -9.44
CA ASP A 278 -27.31 -27.53 -8.62
C ASP A 278 -26.65 -27.40 -7.22
N SER A 279 -27.45 -27.76 -6.20
CA SER A 279 -27.05 -28.50 -4.98
C SER A 279 -26.16 -27.87 -3.87
N TRP A 280 -26.25 -28.47 -2.68
CA TRP A 280 -25.51 -28.17 -1.44
C TRP A 280 -25.82 -26.84 -0.72
N LEU A 281 -26.93 -26.80 0.03
CA LEU A 281 -26.98 -26.29 1.42
C LEU A 281 -28.30 -26.55 2.19
N SER A 282 -29.22 -27.36 1.64
CA SER A 282 -30.43 -27.81 2.35
C SER A 282 -30.13 -28.89 3.41
N ARG A 283 -29.44 -28.54 4.50
CA ARG A 283 -29.34 -29.38 5.70
C ARG A 283 -29.03 -28.54 6.95
N LEU A 284 -29.73 -28.88 8.04
CA LEU A 284 -29.55 -28.39 9.42
C LEU A 284 -30.13 -27.00 9.79
N CYS A 285 -31.46 -26.94 9.75
CA CYS A 285 -32.20 -26.20 10.78
C CYS A 285 -33.45 -26.99 11.19
N PRO A 286 -33.63 -27.29 12.49
CA PRO A 286 -34.97 -27.49 13.05
C PRO A 286 -35.18 -26.55 14.23
N ILE A 287 -35.66 -25.33 13.96
CA ILE A 287 -36.15 -24.44 15.03
C ILE A 287 -37.50 -24.95 15.51
N LYS A 288 -37.50 -25.47 16.74
CA LYS A 288 -38.66 -26.00 17.43
C LYS A 288 -39.68 -24.89 17.69
N ALA A 289 -40.83 -24.95 17.02
CA ALA A 289 -41.94 -24.03 17.25
C ALA A 289 -42.38 -24.07 18.72
N ARG A 290 -42.40 -22.91 19.40
CA ARG A 290 -42.95 -22.77 20.75
C ARG A 290 -44.24 -21.96 20.67
N LYS A 291 -45.30 -22.52 21.24
CA LYS A 291 -46.67 -22.02 21.18
C LYS A 291 -46.79 -20.56 21.63
N GLU A 292 -47.64 -19.82 20.94
CA GLU A 292 -48.19 -18.55 21.41
C GLU A 292 -48.96 -18.79 22.71
N ALA A 293 -48.68 -17.97 23.72
CA ALA A 293 -49.54 -17.78 24.88
C ALA A 293 -49.95 -16.30 24.86
N ALA A 294 -51.24 -16.04 24.80
CA ALA A 294 -51.78 -14.69 24.75
C ALA A 294 -51.64 -14.01 26.12
N GLU A 295 -51.18 -12.76 26.14
CA GLU A 295 -51.22 -11.90 27.33
C GLU A 295 -51.64 -10.46 26.98
N SER A 296 -52.17 -9.77 27.98
CA SER A 296 -53.08 -8.62 27.89
C SER A 296 -52.48 -7.34 27.23
N PRO A 297 -53.30 -6.51 26.53
CA PRO A 297 -52.80 -5.31 25.87
C PRO A 297 -52.73 -4.10 26.81
N ASP A 298 -51.62 -3.92 27.54
CA ASP A 298 -51.31 -2.60 28.11
C ASP A 298 -49.81 -2.22 28.08
N SER A 299 -49.48 -1.34 27.14
CA SER A 299 -48.64 -0.15 27.37
C SER A 299 -48.22 0.48 26.03
N ARG A 300 -48.66 1.72 25.78
CA ARG A 300 -48.25 2.49 24.60
C ARG A 300 -46.79 2.92 24.74
N LYS A 301 -45.84 2.15 24.18
CA LYS A 301 -44.46 2.61 23.97
C LYS A 301 -44.32 3.24 22.58
N CYS A 302 -44.13 4.56 22.54
CA CYS A 302 -43.90 5.33 21.31
C CYS A 302 -42.70 4.79 20.50
N PRO A 303 -42.78 4.70 19.17
CA PRO A 303 -41.77 4.06 18.33
C PRO A 303 -40.56 4.98 18.02
N CYS A 304 -40.04 5.71 19.00
CA CYS A 304 -38.96 6.70 18.79
C CYS A 304 -37.54 6.23 19.18
N SER A 305 -37.39 5.07 19.82
CA SER A 305 -36.08 4.57 20.31
C SER A 305 -35.34 3.62 19.34
N LYS A 306 -35.97 3.20 18.24
CA LYS A 306 -35.41 2.17 17.33
C LYS A 306 -34.25 2.60 16.41
N PRO A 307 -34.10 3.85 15.92
CA PRO A 307 -33.08 4.14 14.90
C PRO A 307 -31.65 4.11 15.45
N GLN A 308 -31.45 4.49 16.71
CA GLN A 308 -30.11 4.60 17.33
C GLN A 308 -29.41 3.23 17.41
N SER A 309 -30.12 2.21 17.91
CA SER A 309 -29.63 0.82 17.98
C SER A 309 -29.19 0.22 16.63
N LYS A 310 -29.83 0.63 15.53
CA LYS A 310 -29.46 0.16 14.18
C LYS A 310 -28.18 0.80 13.67
N VAL A 311 -27.97 2.09 13.97
CA VAL A 311 -26.74 2.81 13.59
C VAL A 311 -25.55 2.30 14.40
N GLU A 312 -25.73 2.08 15.71
CA GLU A 312 -24.70 1.49 16.58
C GLU A 312 -24.30 0.08 16.11
N SER A 313 -25.28 -0.77 15.76
CA SER A 313 -25.01 -2.10 15.19
C SER A 313 -24.29 -2.04 13.84
N LEU A 314 -24.64 -1.09 12.96
CA LEU A 314 -23.99 -0.92 11.66
C LEU A 314 -22.52 -0.48 11.81
N ILE A 315 -22.24 0.48 12.69
CA ILE A 315 -20.87 0.94 12.97
C ILE A 315 -20.04 -0.19 13.60
N ALA A 316 -20.62 -1.02 14.46
CA ALA A 316 -19.95 -2.16 15.08
C ALA A 316 -19.49 -3.17 14.02
N ASN A 317 -20.44 -3.64 13.19
CA ASN A 317 -20.17 -4.64 12.16
C ASN A 317 -19.19 -4.11 11.11
N LEU A 318 -19.31 -2.83 10.73
CA LEU A 318 -18.39 -2.21 9.79
C LEU A 318 -16.98 -2.10 10.38
N GLN A 319 -16.83 -1.70 11.64
CA GLN A 319 -15.51 -1.61 12.26
C GLN A 319 -14.86 -2.99 12.42
N GLU A 320 -15.62 -4.02 12.76
CA GLU A 320 -15.12 -5.40 12.87
C GLU A 320 -14.64 -5.92 11.51
N ALA A 321 -15.42 -5.73 10.44
CA ALA A 321 -15.04 -6.09 9.08
C ALA A 321 -13.79 -5.34 8.60
N GLN A 322 -13.77 -4.00 8.75
CA GLN A 322 -12.65 -3.14 8.35
C GLN A 322 -11.38 -3.45 9.15
N GLY A 323 -11.49 -3.54 10.48
CA GLY A 323 -10.37 -3.82 11.37
C GLY A 323 -9.72 -5.17 11.08
N SER A 324 -10.53 -6.19 10.79
CA SER A 324 -10.07 -7.54 10.44
C SER A 324 -9.47 -7.61 9.03
N PHE A 325 -10.06 -6.90 8.06
CA PHE A 325 -9.55 -6.83 6.69
C PHE A 325 -8.18 -6.12 6.64
N VAL A 326 -8.06 -4.93 7.23
CA VAL A 326 -6.79 -4.18 7.27
C VAL A 326 -5.73 -4.95 8.05
N PHE A 327 -6.09 -5.62 9.15
CA PHE A 327 -5.18 -6.50 9.89
C PHE A 327 -4.65 -7.64 9.00
N THR A 328 -5.53 -8.30 8.23
CA THR A 328 -5.17 -9.41 7.34
C THR A 328 -4.24 -8.97 6.22
N VAL A 329 -4.58 -7.87 5.52
CA VAL A 329 -3.71 -7.27 4.49
C VAL A 329 -2.37 -6.84 5.08
N SER A 330 -2.36 -6.25 6.28
CA SER A 330 -1.14 -5.88 7.00
C SER A 330 -0.28 -7.10 7.36
N LEU A 331 -0.90 -8.23 7.72
CA LEU A 331 -0.19 -9.46 8.05
C LEU A 331 0.46 -10.06 6.81
N ILE A 332 -0.28 -10.16 5.70
CA ILE A 332 0.21 -10.63 4.41
C ILE A 332 1.35 -9.72 3.93
N TYR A 333 1.20 -8.40 4.00
CA TYR A 333 2.26 -7.43 3.66
C TYR A 333 3.54 -7.67 4.47
N LEU A 334 3.41 -7.81 5.80
CA LEU A 334 4.56 -8.05 6.66
C LEU A 334 5.22 -9.40 6.34
N ILE A 335 4.45 -10.46 6.08
CA ILE A 335 5.00 -11.77 5.69
C ILE A 335 5.64 -11.71 4.30
N ALA A 336 5.11 -10.92 3.37
CA ALA A 336 5.62 -10.80 2.00
C ALA A 336 6.90 -9.94 1.89
N PHE A 337 7.08 -8.94 2.75
CA PHE A 337 8.17 -7.95 2.60
C PHE A 337 9.10 -7.80 3.82
N ASP A 338 9.05 -8.70 4.82
CA ASP A 338 10.08 -8.76 5.86
C ASP A 338 11.44 -9.19 5.29
N ARG A 339 12.55 -8.84 5.97
CA ARG A 339 13.93 -9.13 5.53
C ARG A 339 14.23 -10.62 5.28
N ASN A 340 13.42 -11.50 5.85
CA ASN A 340 13.65 -12.94 5.91
C ASN A 340 12.75 -13.75 4.98
N THR A 341 11.84 -13.10 4.26
CA THR A 341 10.89 -13.72 3.33
C THR A 341 10.92 -12.96 2.01
N ILE A 342 10.54 -13.64 0.93
CA ILE A 342 10.28 -13.00 -0.36
C ILE A 342 8.85 -13.31 -0.71
N GLY A 343 8.07 -12.25 -0.82
CA GLY A 343 6.65 -12.33 -1.04
C GLY A 343 6.30 -12.94 -2.38
N LEU A 344 5.21 -13.71 -2.32
CA LEU A 344 4.31 -14.12 -3.40
C LEU A 344 4.96 -14.77 -4.62
N SER A 345 4.47 -15.97 -4.95
CA SER A 345 4.94 -16.82 -6.04
C SER A 345 4.81 -16.21 -7.44
N ASN A 346 4.22 -15.02 -7.59
CA ASN A 346 4.00 -14.37 -8.88
C ASN A 346 4.96 -13.18 -9.14
N ILE A 347 5.86 -12.85 -8.21
CA ILE A 347 6.81 -11.73 -8.36
C ILE A 347 7.98 -12.13 -9.27
N GLY A 348 7.77 -12.03 -10.59
CA GLY A 348 8.77 -12.37 -11.62
C GLY A 348 9.74 -11.23 -12.01
N THR A 349 9.59 -10.01 -11.48
CA THR A 349 10.46 -8.87 -11.81
C THR A 349 10.73 -7.97 -10.60
N LEU A 350 11.86 -7.26 -10.62
CA LEU A 350 12.20 -6.25 -9.62
C LEU A 350 11.22 -5.07 -9.61
N LEU A 351 10.67 -4.72 -10.78
CA LEU A 351 9.63 -3.69 -10.91
C LEU A 351 8.34 -4.13 -10.21
N SER A 352 7.91 -5.38 -10.43
CA SER A 352 6.78 -6.00 -9.74
C SER A 352 6.96 -5.99 -8.23
N PHE A 353 8.14 -6.40 -7.72
CA PHE A 353 8.44 -6.35 -6.30
C PHE A 353 8.29 -4.94 -5.72
N ALA A 354 8.87 -3.94 -6.39
CA ALA A 354 8.80 -2.55 -5.94
C ALA A 354 7.37 -2.00 -5.95
N ILE A 355 6.60 -2.28 -7.01
CA ILE A 355 5.20 -1.82 -7.15
C ILE A 355 4.30 -2.48 -6.11
N ASN A 356 4.34 -3.82 -5.96
CA ASN A 356 3.51 -4.52 -4.99
C ASN A 356 3.83 -4.11 -3.54
N ARG A 357 5.12 -3.87 -3.24
CA ARG A 357 5.54 -3.32 -1.93
C ARG A 357 4.99 -1.90 -1.69
N ASP A 358 4.99 -1.04 -2.70
CA ASP A 358 4.48 0.32 -2.59
C ASP A 358 2.94 0.36 -2.48
N ILE A 359 2.22 -0.47 -3.24
CA ILE A 359 0.76 -0.58 -3.16
C ILE A 359 0.35 -1.14 -1.79
N GLY A 360 0.90 -2.27 -1.37
CA GLY A 360 0.57 -2.89 -0.08
C GLY A 360 0.80 -1.95 1.11
N TYR A 361 1.91 -1.19 1.09
CA TYR A 361 2.19 -0.18 2.09
C TYR A 361 1.19 1.00 2.06
N GLY A 362 0.80 1.46 0.86
CA GLY A 362 -0.26 2.46 0.70
C GLY A 362 -1.62 2.00 1.24
N LEU A 363 -1.98 0.72 1.00
CA LEU A 363 -3.19 0.09 1.52
C LEU A 363 -3.19 0.01 3.06
N MET A 364 -2.04 -0.20 3.69
CA MET A 364 -1.93 -0.15 5.15
C MET A 364 -2.15 1.26 5.72
N ILE A 365 -1.62 2.31 5.07
CA ILE A 365 -1.77 3.71 5.51
C ILE A 365 -3.25 4.12 5.51
N VAL A 366 -3.94 3.98 4.38
CA VAL A 366 -5.35 4.44 4.25
C VAL A 366 -6.32 3.49 4.98
N GLY A 367 -5.97 2.22 5.18
CA GLY A 367 -6.76 1.27 5.94
C GLY A 367 -6.74 1.60 7.42
N THR A 368 -5.55 1.91 7.95
CA THR A 368 -5.38 2.36 9.34
C THR A 368 -6.12 3.67 9.61
N SER A 369 -6.10 4.62 8.66
CA SER A 369 -6.86 5.87 8.81
C SER A 369 -8.38 5.64 8.81
N SER A 370 -8.87 4.71 7.98
CA SER A 370 -10.29 4.30 7.95
C SER A 370 -10.73 3.64 9.26
N VAL A 371 -9.90 2.75 9.84
CA VAL A 371 -10.15 2.12 11.15
C VAL A 371 -10.15 3.15 12.28
N ALA A 372 -9.24 4.12 12.26
CA ALA A 372 -9.20 5.21 13.24
C ALA A 372 -10.43 6.13 13.16
N ALA A 373 -10.89 6.47 11.94
CA ALA A 373 -12.11 7.24 11.73
C ALA A 373 -13.37 6.49 12.25
N LEU A 374 -13.46 5.17 12.01
CA LEU A 374 -14.55 4.34 12.52
C LEU A 374 -14.54 4.24 14.05
N HIS A 375 -13.38 4.15 14.69
CA HIS A 375 -13.27 4.20 16.15
C HIS A 375 -13.80 5.51 16.73
N TYR A 376 -13.47 6.66 16.12
CA TYR A 376 -14.01 7.96 16.52
C TYR A 376 -15.56 7.99 16.47
N PHE A 377 -16.17 7.44 15.41
CA PHE A 377 -17.63 7.33 15.33
C PHE A 377 -18.21 6.35 16.36
N ALA A 378 -17.55 5.21 16.60
CA ALA A 378 -17.97 4.22 17.59
C ALA A 378 -17.96 4.77 19.03
N CYS A 379 -16.89 5.46 19.43
CA CYS A 379 -16.80 6.07 20.76
C CYS A 379 -17.85 7.18 20.94
N LYS A 380 -18.11 7.98 19.92
CA LYS A 380 -19.13 9.04 19.96
C LYS A 380 -20.57 8.53 19.93
N SER A 381 -20.80 7.33 19.40
CA SER A 381 -22.07 6.60 19.49
C SER A 381 -22.22 5.79 20.79
N GLY A 382 -21.24 5.79 21.71
CA GLY A 382 -21.34 5.13 23.01
C GLY A 382 -21.23 3.60 22.99
N MET A 383 -20.65 3.04 21.93
CA MET A 383 -20.52 1.58 21.73
C MET A 383 -19.43 0.93 22.61
N HIS A 384 -19.30 -0.40 22.53
CA HIS A 384 -18.26 -1.19 23.20
C HIS A 384 -16.83 -0.85 22.73
N TRP A 385 -16.27 0.21 23.32
CA TRP A 385 -14.97 0.80 23.00
C TRP A 385 -13.77 -0.16 23.07
N LEU A 386 -13.80 -1.19 23.94
CA LEU A 386 -12.64 -2.07 24.15
C LEU A 386 -12.27 -2.86 22.88
N LYS A 387 -13.25 -3.48 22.21
CA LYS A 387 -13.02 -4.19 20.94
C LYS A 387 -12.53 -3.23 19.85
N SER A 388 -13.17 -2.07 19.79
CA SER A 388 -12.88 -0.98 18.86
C SER A 388 -11.43 -0.48 19.00
N LEU A 389 -10.93 -0.33 20.23
CA LEU A 389 -9.57 0.06 20.55
C LEU A 389 -8.52 -0.98 20.12
N VAL A 390 -8.80 -2.28 20.33
CA VAL A 390 -7.88 -3.36 19.95
C VAL A 390 -7.60 -3.33 18.44
N PHE A 391 -8.61 -3.07 17.60
CA PHE A 391 -8.41 -2.90 16.16
C PHE A 391 -7.56 -1.66 15.82
N VAL A 392 -7.72 -0.53 16.50
CA VAL A 392 -6.86 0.65 16.27
C VAL A 392 -5.41 0.35 16.66
N LEU A 393 -5.18 -0.17 17.86
CA LEU A 393 -3.83 -0.43 18.37
C LEU A 393 -3.09 -1.50 17.57
N SER A 394 -3.78 -2.58 17.14
CA SER A 394 -3.18 -3.62 16.29
C SER A 394 -2.79 -3.07 14.92
N ASN A 395 -3.68 -2.37 14.23
CA ASN A 395 -3.40 -1.80 12.91
C ASN A 395 -2.30 -0.72 12.97
N VAL A 396 -2.32 0.17 13.98
CA VAL A 396 -1.24 1.15 14.19
C VAL A 396 0.10 0.46 14.49
N GLY A 397 0.11 -0.60 15.30
CA GLY A 397 1.33 -1.38 15.58
C GLY A 397 1.90 -2.07 14.34
N MET A 398 1.04 -2.62 13.48
CA MET A 398 1.44 -3.23 12.21
C MET A 398 1.92 -2.17 11.20
N LEU A 399 1.25 -1.01 11.12
CA LEU A 399 1.70 0.13 10.33
C LEU A 399 3.07 0.65 10.80
N ALA A 400 3.31 0.72 12.10
CA ALA A 400 4.61 1.08 12.67
C ALA A 400 5.71 0.08 12.28
N ARG A 401 5.43 -1.24 12.32
CA ARG A 401 6.37 -2.27 11.85
C ARG A 401 6.61 -2.17 10.33
N ALA A 402 5.57 -2.02 9.53
CA ALA A 402 5.68 -1.89 8.08
C ALA A 402 6.43 -0.61 7.68
N HIS A 403 6.16 0.52 8.34
CA HIS A 403 6.88 1.78 8.14
C HIS A 403 8.37 1.65 8.48
N ARG A 404 8.71 0.92 9.54
CA ARG A 404 10.11 0.63 9.89
C ARG A 404 10.79 -0.25 8.84
N ILE A 405 10.12 -1.28 8.33
CA ILE A 405 10.64 -2.12 7.23
C ILE A 405 10.85 -1.25 5.98
N TYR A 406 9.86 -0.42 5.63
CA TYR A 406 9.90 0.47 4.47
C TYR A 406 11.05 1.50 4.53
N THR A 407 11.32 2.07 5.71
CA THR A 407 12.31 3.15 5.89
C THR A 407 13.73 2.69 6.23
N THR A 408 13.94 1.45 6.67
CA THR A 408 15.28 0.92 7.00
C THR A 408 15.95 0.19 5.82
N ASP A 409 15.72 0.69 4.60
CA ASP A 409 16.22 0.18 3.32
C ASP A 409 16.14 -1.35 3.15
N SER A 410 15.08 -1.93 3.72
CA SER A 410 14.77 -3.35 3.63
C SER A 410 14.22 -3.71 2.24
N TRP A 411 15.08 -3.66 1.24
CA TRP A 411 14.95 -4.58 0.12
C TRP A 411 15.11 -6.01 0.65
N ALA A 412 14.43 -6.98 0.04
CA ALA A 412 14.70 -8.38 0.33
C ALA A 412 16.19 -8.66 0.11
N LYS A 413 16.78 -9.58 0.90
CA LYS A 413 18.21 -9.95 0.74
C LYS A 413 18.49 -10.29 -0.73
N PRO A 414 19.41 -9.57 -1.42
CA PRO A 414 19.53 -9.66 -2.87
C PRO A 414 19.75 -11.08 -3.38
N GLU A 415 20.54 -11.87 -2.63
CA GLU A 415 20.83 -13.27 -2.94
C GLU A 415 19.55 -14.10 -2.99
N ARG A 416 18.73 -14.01 -1.94
CA ARG A 416 17.47 -14.76 -1.87
C ARG A 416 16.47 -14.28 -2.92
N PHE A 417 16.40 -12.98 -3.23
CA PHE A 417 15.49 -12.47 -4.25
C PHE A 417 15.90 -12.98 -5.64
N LEU A 418 17.20 -13.09 -5.90
CA LEU A 418 17.72 -13.73 -7.11
C LEU A 418 17.34 -15.22 -7.17
N ASP A 419 17.33 -15.95 -6.05
CA ASP A 419 16.87 -17.33 -6.00
C ASP A 419 15.36 -17.45 -6.28
N SER A 420 14.53 -16.59 -5.71
CA SER A 420 13.09 -16.53 -6.03
C SER A 420 12.83 -16.13 -7.49
N LEU A 421 13.66 -15.26 -8.09
CA LEU A 421 13.61 -15.00 -9.52
C LEU A 421 14.02 -16.22 -10.34
N ARG A 422 15.01 -17.03 -9.91
CA ARG A 422 15.37 -18.28 -10.61
C ARG A 422 14.20 -19.28 -10.56
N GLU A 423 13.46 -19.36 -9.47
CA GLU A 423 12.28 -20.22 -9.35
C GLU A 423 11.10 -19.73 -10.22
N ASN A 424 10.75 -18.45 -10.15
CA ASN A 424 9.52 -17.92 -10.76
C ASN A 424 9.72 -17.31 -12.17
N ALA A 425 10.95 -16.96 -12.52
CA ALA A 425 11.31 -16.20 -13.72
C ALA A 425 12.44 -16.80 -14.57
N ALA A 426 12.81 -18.08 -14.35
CA ALA A 426 13.68 -18.82 -15.27
C ALA A 426 13.13 -18.84 -16.70
N LEU A 427 14.05 -18.79 -17.67
CA LEU A 427 13.82 -18.82 -19.11
C LEU A 427 14.80 -19.80 -19.78
N GLU A 428 14.33 -20.55 -20.78
CA GLU A 428 15.12 -21.64 -21.38
C GLU A 428 16.35 -21.11 -22.11
N LYS A 429 16.19 -20.06 -22.93
CA LYS A 429 17.29 -19.42 -23.69
C LYS A 429 18.18 -18.52 -22.81
N CYS A 430 17.78 -18.27 -21.57
CA CYS A 430 18.65 -17.73 -20.53
C CYS A 430 19.30 -18.84 -19.69
N GLY A 431 19.23 -20.10 -20.13
CA GLY A 431 19.84 -21.25 -19.46
C GLY A 431 19.23 -21.55 -18.09
N ASN A 432 17.91 -21.37 -17.95
CA ASN A 432 17.14 -21.45 -16.71
C ASN A 432 17.50 -20.38 -15.66
N ASN A 433 18.04 -19.24 -16.08
CA ASN A 433 18.22 -18.05 -15.23
C ASN A 433 17.18 -16.97 -15.58
N PRO A 434 17.01 -15.93 -14.72
CA PRO A 434 16.10 -14.82 -15.00
C PRO A 434 16.58 -13.95 -16.15
N GLY A 435 15.64 -13.57 -17.02
CA GLY A 435 15.92 -12.74 -18.19
C GLY A 435 16.11 -11.24 -17.88
N PRO A 436 16.55 -10.46 -18.87
CA PRO A 436 16.77 -9.01 -18.73
C PRO A 436 15.54 -8.23 -18.25
N MET A 437 14.31 -8.62 -18.63
CA MET A 437 13.10 -7.93 -18.15
C MET A 437 12.91 -8.05 -16.62
N SER A 438 13.39 -9.12 -15.98
CA SER A 438 13.33 -9.27 -14.52
C SER A 438 14.18 -8.23 -13.78
N PHE A 439 15.24 -7.73 -14.41
CA PHE A 439 16.17 -6.74 -13.84
C PHE A 439 16.01 -5.34 -14.42
N CYS A 440 15.00 -5.11 -15.28
CA CYS A 440 14.85 -3.83 -15.93
C CYS A 440 14.30 -2.76 -14.97
N LEU A 441 15.05 -1.66 -14.83
CA LEU A 441 14.67 -0.49 -14.03
C LEU A 441 13.92 0.58 -14.83
N GLY A 442 13.61 0.32 -16.12
CA GLY A 442 13.12 1.31 -17.09
C GLY A 442 11.97 2.19 -16.59
N ALA A 443 10.89 1.58 -16.09
CA ALA A 443 9.73 2.31 -15.57
C ALA A 443 10.03 3.16 -14.30
N ARG A 444 11.08 2.84 -13.53
CA ARG A 444 11.51 3.67 -12.38
C ARG A 444 12.41 4.83 -12.82
N LEU A 445 13.10 4.69 -13.95
CA LEU A 445 13.97 5.72 -14.54
C LEU A 445 13.21 6.69 -15.45
N GLN A 446 12.13 6.25 -16.10
CA GLN A 446 11.32 7.05 -17.04
C GLN A 446 10.28 7.99 -16.36
N GLY A 447 10.15 7.92 -15.03
CA GLY A 447 9.26 8.77 -14.23
C GLY A 447 7.94 8.10 -13.84
N LEU A 448 7.38 8.51 -12.71
CA LEU A 448 6.18 7.90 -12.14
C LEU A 448 4.93 8.26 -12.95
N THR A 449 4.12 7.24 -13.28
CA THR A 449 2.76 7.42 -13.83
C THR A 449 1.84 8.15 -12.82
N GLU A 450 0.72 8.74 -13.26
CA GLU A 450 -0.23 9.41 -12.36
C GLU A 450 -0.70 8.53 -11.18
N THR A 451 -0.91 7.24 -11.44
CA THR A 451 -1.25 6.25 -10.41
C THR A 451 -0.11 6.10 -9.39
N GLN A 452 1.14 6.02 -9.84
CA GLN A 452 2.31 5.95 -8.96
C GLN A 452 2.55 7.25 -8.20
N GLN A 453 2.29 8.43 -8.80
CA GLN A 453 2.32 9.71 -8.09
C GLN A 453 1.29 9.77 -6.95
N THR A 454 0.10 9.21 -7.17
CA THR A 454 -0.93 9.10 -6.14
C THR A 454 -0.42 8.28 -4.94
N PHE A 455 0.17 7.10 -5.17
CA PHE A 455 0.80 6.31 -4.10
C PHE A 455 1.99 7.04 -3.44
N ALA A 456 2.80 7.80 -4.20
CA ALA A 456 3.88 8.60 -3.63
C ALA A 456 3.37 9.68 -2.66
N MET A 457 2.21 10.28 -2.94
CA MET A 457 1.52 11.18 -2.02
C MET A 457 0.95 10.44 -0.80
N THR A 458 0.31 9.29 -0.98
CA THR A 458 -0.19 8.44 0.13
C THR A 458 0.92 8.09 1.12
N LYS A 459 2.12 7.72 0.62
CA LYS A 459 3.27 7.41 1.48
C LYS A 459 3.70 8.56 2.38
N ARG A 460 3.59 9.81 1.92
CA ARG A 460 3.87 11.02 2.73
C ARG A 460 2.83 11.26 3.82
N MET A 461 1.61 10.75 3.67
CA MET A 461 0.54 10.89 4.65
C MET A 461 0.70 10.01 5.90
N VAL A 462 1.67 9.08 5.96
CA VAL A 462 1.85 8.19 7.12
C VAL A 462 2.01 8.95 8.45
N ILE A 463 2.71 10.09 8.44
CA ILE A 463 2.87 10.94 9.63
C ILE A 463 1.52 11.53 10.06
N ALA A 464 0.71 12.00 9.10
CA ALA A 464 -0.63 12.50 9.38
C ALA A 464 -1.56 11.41 9.92
N VAL A 465 -1.42 10.16 9.46
CA VAL A 465 -2.16 9.00 9.99
C VAL A 465 -1.73 8.68 11.43
N TYR A 466 -0.44 8.74 11.78
CA TYR A 466 -0.02 8.60 13.17
C TYR A 466 -0.56 9.71 14.07
N VAL A 467 -0.54 10.97 13.61
CA VAL A 467 -1.12 12.11 14.34
C VAL A 467 -2.63 11.91 14.53
N LEU A 468 -3.37 11.51 13.50
CA LEU A 468 -4.80 11.19 13.59
C LEU A 468 -5.06 10.10 14.62
N CYS A 469 -4.31 8.99 14.58
CA CYS A 469 -4.46 7.89 15.53
C CYS A 469 -4.13 8.33 16.96
N ALA A 470 -3.08 9.14 17.16
CA ALA A 470 -2.71 9.67 18.46
C ALA A 470 -3.80 10.60 19.03
N LEU A 471 -4.37 11.50 18.22
CA LEU A 471 -5.48 12.37 18.63
C LEU A 471 -6.72 11.57 19.04
N VAL A 472 -7.08 10.56 18.24
CA VAL A 472 -8.21 9.66 18.53
C VAL A 472 -7.99 8.88 19.84
N LEU A 473 -6.78 8.37 20.08
CA LEU A 473 -6.42 7.69 21.33
C LEU A 473 -6.41 8.63 22.55
N ILE A 474 -5.95 9.88 22.38
CA ILE A 474 -5.96 10.90 23.43
C ILE A 474 -7.40 11.28 23.80
N GLU A 475 -8.28 11.49 22.82
CA GLU A 475 -9.70 11.79 23.07
C GLU A 475 -10.37 10.65 23.85
N ASP A 476 -10.11 9.39 23.48
CA ASP A 476 -10.64 8.23 24.20
C ASP A 476 -10.10 8.13 25.65
N ILE A 477 -8.80 8.35 25.88
CA ILE A 477 -8.20 8.41 27.22
C ILE A 477 -8.86 9.51 28.07
N ILE A 478 -9.06 10.71 27.51
CA ILE A 478 -9.71 11.83 28.19
C ILE A 478 -11.15 11.46 28.58
N MET A 479 -11.91 10.86 27.66
CA MET A 479 -13.29 10.41 27.91
C MET A 479 -13.37 9.33 29.00
N ARG A 480 -12.39 8.41 29.09
CA ARG A 480 -12.28 7.46 30.21
C ARG A 480 -11.95 8.14 31.54
N PHE A 481 -11.04 9.10 31.55
CA PHE A 481 -10.66 9.81 32.77
C PHE A 481 -11.85 10.58 33.37
N PHE A 482 -12.61 11.30 32.54
CA PHE A 482 -13.81 11.99 33.02
C PHE A 482 -14.94 11.03 33.43
N SER A 483 -15.21 9.98 32.65
CA SER A 483 -16.32 9.05 32.94
C SER A 483 -16.07 8.12 34.13
N SER A 484 -14.82 7.83 34.49
CA SER A 484 -14.46 7.12 35.72
C SER A 484 -14.59 8.03 36.94
N ARG A 485 -14.09 9.26 36.87
CA ARG A 485 -14.15 10.25 37.96
C ARG A 485 -15.59 10.58 38.37
N TRP A 486 -16.50 10.75 37.40
CA TRP A 486 -17.93 10.95 37.67
C TRP A 486 -18.63 9.73 38.28
N ARG A 487 -18.09 8.52 38.09
CA ARG A 487 -18.65 7.29 38.67
C ARG A 487 -18.22 7.06 40.12
N GLN A 488 -17.16 7.73 40.58
CA GLN A 488 -16.69 7.71 41.96
C GLN A 488 -17.28 8.82 42.85
N THR A 489 -17.99 9.80 42.27
CA THR A 489 -18.71 10.84 43.03
C THR A 489 -20.24 10.66 43.06
N PRO A 490 -20.76 9.62 43.74
CA PRO A 490 -22.14 9.66 44.21
C PRO A 490 -22.29 9.31 45.71
N LEU A 491 -21.50 9.90 46.63
CA LEU A 491 -21.67 9.65 48.08
C LEU A 491 -21.19 10.73 49.09
N LEU A 492 -20.93 11.98 48.67
CA LEU A 492 -20.48 13.06 49.58
C LEU A 492 -21.22 14.41 49.44
N ILE A 493 -22.48 14.39 48.99
CA ILE A 493 -23.37 15.57 49.00
C ILE A 493 -24.64 15.32 49.84
N GLY A 494 -24.85 14.09 50.33
CA GLY A 494 -26.04 13.71 51.12
C GLY A 494 -25.94 13.89 52.64
N SER A 495 -24.78 14.27 53.18
CA SER A 495 -24.51 14.21 54.64
C SER A 495 -23.95 15.49 55.27
N MET A 496 -24.25 16.66 54.71
CA MET A 496 -24.18 17.94 55.45
C MET A 496 -25.59 18.44 55.76
N VAL A 497 -26.20 17.71 56.71
CA VAL A 497 -27.44 18.08 57.38
C VAL A 497 -27.09 19.05 58.52
N THR A 498 -27.80 20.18 58.58
CA THR A 498 -27.95 21.09 59.75
C THR A 498 -26.68 21.55 60.50
N SER A 499 -26.24 22.78 60.21
CA SER A 499 -25.69 23.69 61.23
C SER A 499 -25.97 25.15 60.86
N SER A 500 -26.23 26.00 61.86
CA SER A 500 -26.73 27.38 61.70
C SER A 500 -25.86 28.32 60.84
N PRO A 501 -26.44 29.38 60.26
CA PRO A 501 -25.72 30.38 59.48
C PRO A 501 -24.87 31.28 60.38
N GLY A 502 -23.55 31.07 60.39
CA GLY A 502 -22.65 31.85 61.26
C GLY A 502 -21.16 31.57 61.10
N ALA A 503 -20.65 31.27 59.89
CA ALA A 503 -19.23 31.03 59.65
C ALA A 503 -18.78 31.33 58.20
N LEU A 504 -19.12 32.52 57.68
CA LEU A 504 -18.70 33.01 56.36
C LEU A 504 -17.78 34.24 56.50
N ALA A 505 -16.56 34.07 57.02
CA ALA A 505 -15.56 35.16 57.10
C ALA A 505 -14.07 34.79 57.38
N SER A 506 -13.58 33.55 57.17
CA SER A 506 -12.22 33.18 57.67
C SER A 506 -11.35 32.27 56.79
N SER A 507 -11.49 32.25 55.46
CA SER A 507 -10.64 31.36 54.61
C SER A 507 -10.42 31.80 53.15
N LEU A 508 -10.67 33.07 52.81
CA LEU A 508 -10.49 33.61 51.45
C LEU A 508 -9.32 34.62 51.35
N TRP A 509 -8.33 34.47 52.22
CA TRP A 509 -7.07 35.25 52.25
C TRP A 509 -5.85 34.33 52.41
N CYS A 510 -5.52 33.59 51.34
CA CYS A 510 -4.20 32.96 51.14
C CYS A 510 -3.99 32.67 49.64
N LEU A 511 -3.96 33.74 48.83
CA LEU A 511 -3.29 33.75 47.53
C LEU A 511 -1.98 34.55 47.66
N SER A 512 -1.05 34.31 46.73
CA SER A 512 0.31 34.88 46.60
C SER A 512 1.39 34.27 47.52
N GLY A 513 2.42 33.70 46.87
CA GLY A 513 3.51 32.96 47.53
C GLY A 513 4.36 32.17 46.52
N VAL A 514 4.98 32.88 45.56
CA VAL A 514 5.79 32.30 44.48
C VAL A 514 7.15 31.80 44.99
N ARG A 515 7.57 30.59 44.59
CA ARG A 515 8.97 30.38 44.16
C ARG A 515 9.19 29.17 43.27
N TRP A 516 10.06 29.38 42.28
CA TRP A 516 10.65 28.35 41.41
C TRP A 516 11.71 27.54 42.16
N LEU A 517 11.83 26.27 41.78
CA LEU A 517 13.08 25.53 41.59
C LEU A 517 12.86 24.48 40.48
#